data_AF-A0A813LZT9-F1
#
_entry.id   AF-A0A813LZT9-F1
#
_cell.length_a   1.000
_cell.length_b   1.000
_cell.length_c   1.000
_cell.angle_alpha   90.00
_cell.angle_beta   90.00
_cell.angle_gamma   90.00
#
_symmetry.space_group_name_H-M   'P 1'
#
loop_
_entity.id
_entity.type
_entity.pdbx_description
1 polymer ?
#
loop_
_entity_poly.entity_id
_entity_poly.type
_entity_poly.pdbx_seq_one_letter_code
_entity_poly.pdbx_strand_id
1 'polypeptide(L)'
;MLRVATYNIHCGVGNDGAYDLHRIAGVLRRSQADIACLQEVEVNQVARKVRKWSAAHADNQAEIVGRAAGLNQHRFVASLDAFLAEEDGRAYRCCSSEVLVRDRQCQSQYGIAIVSRLRILDSRELHFSCPAPDDDLMFMDREQQPRTAMAVLVEAPAAAGGQAPAAAGGLGKAVVSCFGS
;
A
#
# COMPACT_ATOMS: atom_id res chain seq x y z
N MET A 1 19.49 -11.10 11.24
CA MET A 1 19.20 -9.66 11.05
C MET A 1 17.91 -9.55 10.27
N LEU A 2 16.94 -8.78 10.76
CA LEU A 2 15.69 -8.50 10.05
C LEU A 2 15.92 -7.32 9.08
N ARG A 3 15.56 -7.48 7.81
CA ARG A 3 15.67 -6.41 6.79
C ARG A 3 14.30 -5.84 6.46
N VAL A 4 14.12 -4.55 6.72
CA VAL A 4 12.88 -3.82 6.42
C VAL A 4 13.16 -2.76 5.37
N ALA A 5 12.30 -2.67 4.36
CA ALA A 5 12.34 -1.62 3.35
C ALA A 5 11.06 -0.78 3.37
N THR A 6 11.15 0.46 2.90
CA THR A 6 9.99 1.26 2.53
C THR A 6 10.09 1.66 1.06
N TYR A 7 8.98 1.62 0.33
CA TYR A 7 8.97 1.94 -1.09
C TYR A 7 7.61 2.49 -1.52
N ASN A 8 7.60 3.73 -2.00
CA ASN A 8 6.47 4.28 -2.73
C ASN A 8 6.49 3.71 -4.16
N ILE A 9 5.47 2.91 -4.51
CA ILE A 9 5.44 2.16 -5.77
C ILE A 9 4.69 2.90 -6.88
N HIS A 10 4.22 4.12 -6.61
CA HIS A 10 3.52 4.99 -7.55
C HIS A 10 2.41 4.28 -8.33
N CYS A 11 1.55 3.55 -7.62
CA CYS A 11 0.46 2.74 -8.19
C CYS A 11 0.95 1.75 -9.27
N GLY A 12 2.19 1.27 -9.18
CA GLY A 12 2.80 0.36 -10.16
C GLY A 12 3.26 1.01 -11.46
N VAL A 13 3.21 2.35 -11.56
CA VAL A 13 3.57 3.09 -12.77
C VAL A 13 5.03 3.58 -12.69
N GLY A 14 5.84 3.20 -13.68
CA GLY A 14 7.23 3.64 -13.78
C GLY A 14 7.39 5.05 -14.36
N ASN A 15 8.62 5.56 -14.34
CA ASN A 15 8.97 6.86 -14.97
C ASN A 15 8.76 6.87 -16.49
N ASP A 16 8.63 5.71 -17.11
CA ASP A 16 8.27 5.49 -18.51
C ASP A 16 6.75 5.50 -18.74
N GLY A 17 5.95 5.69 -17.69
CA GLY A 17 4.49 5.65 -17.74
C GLY A 17 3.90 4.24 -17.85
N ALA A 18 4.72 3.20 -17.80
CA ALA A 18 4.28 1.82 -17.92
C ALA A 18 3.83 1.25 -16.57
N TYR A 19 2.68 0.59 -16.56
CA TYR A 19 2.19 -0.20 -15.42
C TYR A 19 2.86 -1.57 -15.41
N ASP A 20 3.70 -1.83 -14.41
CA ASP A 20 4.49 -3.08 -14.31
C ASP A 20 4.79 -3.44 -12.85
N LEU A 21 3.96 -4.29 -12.25
CA LEU A 21 4.15 -4.77 -10.88
C LEU A 21 5.35 -5.71 -10.72
N HIS A 22 5.78 -6.39 -11.80
CA HIS A 22 6.95 -7.28 -11.74
C HIS A 22 8.26 -6.49 -11.64
N ARG A 23 8.31 -5.28 -12.21
CA ARG A 23 9.41 -4.32 -12.01
C ARG A 23 9.58 -3.97 -10.54
N ILE A 24 8.47 -3.64 -9.86
CA ILE A 24 8.45 -3.34 -8.43
C ILE A 24 8.95 -4.55 -7.63
N ALA A 25 8.42 -5.75 -7.91
CA ALA A 25 8.88 -6.98 -7.28
C ALA A 25 10.38 -7.25 -7.51
N GLY A 26 10.90 -6.91 -8.70
CA GLY A 26 12.33 -6.98 -9.02
C GLY A 26 13.19 -6.07 -8.13
N VAL A 27 12.73 -4.84 -7.84
CA VAL A 27 13.39 -3.92 -6.89
C VAL A 27 13.41 -4.53 -5.48
N LEU A 28 12.27 -5.05 -5.00
CA LEU A 28 12.17 -5.66 -3.67
C LEU A 28 13.04 -6.92 -3.51
N ARG A 29 13.20 -7.74 -4.56
CA ARG A 29 14.12 -8.88 -4.52
C ARG A 29 15.58 -8.43 -4.38
N ARG A 30 15.98 -7.39 -5.13
CA ARG A 30 17.35 -6.86 -5.06
C ARG A 30 17.67 -6.21 -3.71
N SER A 31 16.68 -5.64 -3.02
CA SER A 31 16.88 -5.10 -1.67
C SER A 31 17.06 -6.19 -0.60
N GLN A 32 16.75 -7.45 -0.92
CA GLN A 32 16.78 -8.58 0.00
C GLN A 32 15.89 -8.38 1.24
N ALA A 33 14.87 -7.53 1.16
CA ALA A 33 13.96 -7.29 2.27
C ALA A 33 13.29 -8.58 2.74
N ASP A 34 13.09 -8.68 4.06
CA ASP A 34 12.21 -9.67 4.67
C ASP A 34 10.78 -9.12 4.78
N ILE A 35 10.66 -7.80 4.92
CA ILE A 35 9.41 -7.04 5.01
C ILE A 35 9.56 -5.75 4.22
N ALA A 36 8.55 -5.37 3.43
CA ALA A 36 8.50 -4.08 2.76
C ALA A 36 7.18 -3.35 3.05
N CYS A 37 7.31 -2.08 3.45
CA CYS A 37 6.23 -1.12 3.61
C CYS A 37 6.03 -0.38 2.29
N LEU A 38 4.87 -0.54 1.66
CA LEU A 38 4.56 0.03 0.34
C LEU A 38 3.59 1.19 0.49
N GLN A 39 3.89 2.31 -0.20
CA GLN A 39 3.00 3.46 -0.33
C GLN A 39 2.50 3.60 -1.77
N GLU A 40 1.37 4.29 -1.95
CA GLU A 40 0.67 4.44 -3.24
C GLU A 40 0.31 3.10 -3.86
N VAL A 41 -0.31 2.24 -3.05
CA VAL A 41 -0.77 0.91 -3.46
C VAL A 41 -2.24 0.99 -3.79
N GLU A 42 -2.65 0.35 -4.88
CA GLU A 42 -4.06 0.21 -5.25
C GLU A 42 -4.56 -1.23 -5.13
N VAL A 43 -5.83 -1.38 -4.76
CA VAL A 43 -6.57 -2.65 -4.79
C VAL A 43 -7.91 -2.38 -5.44
N ASN A 44 -8.07 -2.86 -6.67
CA ASN A 44 -9.20 -2.54 -7.52
C ASN A 44 -9.92 -3.80 -7.99
N GLN A 45 -11.24 -3.83 -7.82
CA GLN A 45 -12.11 -4.90 -8.32
C GLN A 45 -12.56 -4.67 -9.77
N VAL A 46 -12.50 -3.42 -10.22
CA VAL A 46 -12.91 -2.98 -11.55
C VAL A 46 -11.82 -2.12 -12.18
N ALA A 47 -11.71 -2.16 -13.52
CA ALA A 47 -10.69 -1.41 -14.24
C ALA A 47 -10.99 0.09 -14.19
N ARG A 48 -10.33 0.81 -13.27
CA ARG A 48 -10.45 2.26 -13.11
C ARG A 48 -9.11 2.88 -12.74
N LYS A 49 -8.96 4.16 -13.06
CA LYS A 49 -7.86 4.98 -12.54
C LYS A 49 -8.29 5.48 -11.16
N VAL A 50 -7.52 5.20 -10.10
CA VAL A 50 -7.80 5.80 -8.78
C VAL A 50 -7.17 7.19 -8.69
N ARG A 51 -5.99 7.35 -9.27
CA ARG A 51 -5.27 8.63 -9.35
C ARG A 51 -5.03 9.06 -10.80
N LYS A 52 -4.82 10.35 -11.02
CA LYS A 52 -4.46 10.92 -12.34
C LYS A 52 -3.27 10.19 -12.99
N TRP A 53 -2.26 9.84 -12.20
CA TRP A 53 -1.02 9.16 -12.63
C TRP A 53 -1.10 7.63 -12.59
N SER A 54 -2.13 7.05 -11.97
CA SER A 54 -2.34 5.61 -11.98
C SER A 54 -2.63 5.08 -13.38
N ALA A 55 -2.56 3.77 -13.57
CA ALA A 55 -3.14 3.10 -14.73
C ALA A 55 -4.55 2.59 -14.41
N ALA A 56 -5.39 2.38 -15.41
CA ALA A 56 -6.63 1.65 -15.19
C ALA A 56 -6.31 0.15 -15.06
N HIS A 57 -6.63 -0.45 -13.92
CA HIS A 57 -6.40 -1.88 -13.65
C HIS A 57 -7.46 -2.44 -12.70
N ALA A 58 -7.60 -3.76 -12.69
CA ALA A 58 -8.53 -4.51 -11.85
C ALA A 58 -7.78 -5.63 -11.12
N ASP A 59 -6.82 -5.23 -10.29
CA ASP A 59 -5.98 -6.16 -9.56
C ASP A 59 -5.69 -5.73 -8.11
N ASN A 60 -5.05 -6.63 -7.35
CA ASN A 60 -4.55 -6.36 -6.01
C ASN A 60 -3.02 -6.23 -6.08
N GLN A 61 -2.54 -4.98 -6.11
CA GLN A 61 -1.11 -4.71 -6.26
C GLN A 61 -0.28 -5.28 -5.11
N ALA A 62 -0.79 -5.20 -3.88
CA ALA A 62 -0.10 -5.73 -2.69
C ALA A 62 0.12 -7.24 -2.80
N GLU A 63 -0.91 -7.99 -3.21
CA GLU A 63 -0.79 -9.43 -3.41
C GLU A 63 0.19 -9.77 -4.52
N ILE A 64 0.04 -9.14 -5.70
CA ILE A 64 0.84 -9.46 -6.88
C ILE A 64 2.32 -9.14 -6.64
N VAL A 65 2.62 -7.94 -6.13
CA VAL A 65 3.99 -7.53 -5.81
C VAL A 65 4.58 -8.43 -4.74
N GLY A 66 3.83 -8.71 -3.66
CA GLY A 66 4.27 -9.59 -2.58
C GLY A 66 4.63 -10.99 -3.08
N ARG A 67 3.73 -11.63 -3.82
CA ARG A 67 3.94 -12.96 -4.41
C ARG A 67 5.14 -12.98 -5.35
N ALA A 68 5.24 -12.03 -6.28
CA ALA A 68 6.33 -11.97 -7.24
C ALA A 68 7.70 -11.66 -6.60
N ALA A 69 7.73 -11.00 -5.44
CA ALA A 69 8.95 -10.72 -4.68
C ALA A 69 9.35 -11.85 -3.71
N GLY A 70 8.51 -12.88 -3.53
CA GLY A 70 8.69 -13.90 -2.50
C GLY A 70 8.39 -13.40 -1.07
N LEU A 71 7.55 -12.37 -0.96
CA LEU A 71 7.02 -11.78 0.27
C LEU A 71 5.54 -12.18 0.39
N ASN A 72 5.28 -13.46 0.64
CA ASN A 72 3.98 -14.11 0.42
C ASN A 72 2.86 -13.73 1.41
N GLN A 73 3.16 -12.97 2.46
CA GLN A 73 2.16 -12.39 3.35
C GLN A 73 1.94 -10.94 2.95
N HIS A 74 0.70 -10.47 2.97
CA HIS A 74 0.42 -9.05 2.75
C HIS A 74 -0.74 -8.57 3.62
N ARG A 75 -0.72 -7.28 3.96
CA ARG A 75 -1.83 -6.53 4.50
C ARG A 75 -1.92 -5.21 3.76
N PHE A 76 -3.13 -4.80 3.42
CA PHE A 76 -3.44 -3.54 2.76
C PHE A 76 -4.43 -2.77 3.62
N VAL A 77 -4.28 -1.45 3.65
CA VAL A 77 -5.25 -0.55 4.27
C VAL A 77 -5.51 0.58 3.28
N ALA A 78 -6.79 0.76 2.94
CA ALA A 78 -7.23 1.88 2.14
C ALA A 78 -7.10 3.18 2.95
N SER A 79 -6.46 4.16 2.34
CA SER A 79 -6.56 5.56 2.77
C SER A 79 -7.74 6.24 2.10
N LEU A 80 -8.10 5.79 0.90
CA LEU A 80 -9.10 6.39 0.05
C LEU A 80 -9.87 5.31 -0.71
N ASP A 81 -11.20 5.36 -0.65
CA ASP A 81 -12.13 4.62 -1.51
C ASP A 81 -12.70 5.60 -2.55
N ALA A 82 -12.07 5.68 -3.71
CA ALA A 82 -12.43 6.63 -4.76
C ALA A 82 -11.85 6.24 -6.11
N PHE A 83 -12.36 6.86 -7.18
CA PHE A 83 -11.77 6.77 -8.51
C PHE A 83 -11.75 8.14 -9.18
N LEU A 84 -10.88 8.31 -10.17
CA LEU A 84 -10.74 9.54 -10.93
C LEU A 84 -12.07 9.89 -11.62
N ALA A 85 -12.60 11.08 -11.37
CA ALA A 85 -13.79 11.55 -12.05
C ALA A 85 -13.51 11.75 -13.54
N GLU A 86 -14.44 11.37 -14.39
CA GLU A 86 -14.34 11.53 -15.85
C GLU A 86 -15.59 12.22 -16.40
N GLU A 87 -15.38 13.08 -17.40
CA GLU A 87 -16.41 13.76 -18.20
C GLU A 87 -16.05 13.53 -19.68
N ASP A 88 -17.00 13.00 -20.46
CA ASP A 88 -16.80 12.62 -21.87
C ASP A 88 -15.54 11.77 -22.15
N GLY A 89 -15.24 10.83 -21.23
CA GLY A 89 -14.09 9.93 -21.33
C GLY A 89 -12.74 10.60 -21.09
N ARG A 90 -12.73 11.80 -20.50
CA ARG A 90 -11.51 12.51 -20.07
C ARG A 90 -11.58 12.79 -18.58
N ALA A 91 -10.43 12.77 -17.91
CA ALA A 91 -10.34 13.15 -16.51
C ALA A 91 -10.98 14.53 -16.27
N TYR A 92 -12.02 14.57 -15.44
CA TYR A 92 -12.71 15.77 -15.03
C TYR A 92 -11.75 16.68 -14.28
N ARG A 93 -11.75 17.97 -14.60
CA ARG A 93 -10.90 18.96 -13.96
C ARG A 93 -11.71 20.21 -13.66
N CYS A 94 -11.71 20.59 -12.40
CA CYS A 94 -12.13 21.92 -11.97
C CYS A 94 -10.88 22.69 -11.55
N CYS A 95 -10.65 23.89 -12.10
CA CYS A 95 -9.56 24.77 -11.64
C CYS A 95 -8.16 24.13 -11.59
N SER A 96 -7.82 23.25 -12.54
CA SER A 96 -6.54 22.51 -12.65
C SER A 96 -6.25 21.43 -11.61
N SER A 97 -7.17 21.14 -10.68
CA SER A 97 -7.01 20.09 -9.67
C SER A 97 -7.59 18.73 -10.09
N GLU A 98 -7.07 17.67 -9.46
CA GLU A 98 -7.61 16.32 -9.55
C GLU A 98 -8.94 16.27 -8.79
N VAL A 99 -9.97 15.70 -9.43
CA VAL A 99 -11.28 15.45 -8.81
C VAL A 99 -11.55 13.96 -8.86
N LEU A 100 -11.95 13.40 -7.73
CA LEU A 100 -12.31 12.00 -7.60
C LEU A 100 -13.80 11.85 -7.31
N VAL A 101 -14.36 10.69 -7.60
CA VAL A 101 -15.69 10.26 -7.17
C VAL A 101 -15.49 9.28 -6.01
N ARG A 102 -16.20 9.49 -4.90
CA ARG A 102 -16.17 8.57 -3.76
C ARG A 102 -16.76 7.23 -4.15
N ASP A 103 -16.02 6.17 -3.92
CA ASP A 103 -16.46 4.81 -4.21
C ASP A 103 -17.10 4.19 -2.96
N ARG A 104 -18.40 4.42 -2.79
CA ARG A 104 -19.18 3.87 -1.66
C ARG A 104 -19.25 2.33 -1.67
N GLN A 105 -18.78 1.67 -2.75
CA GLN A 105 -18.74 0.21 -2.89
C GLN A 105 -17.35 -0.37 -2.61
N CYS A 106 -16.34 0.48 -2.32
CA CYS A 106 -14.96 0.06 -2.06
C CYS A 106 -14.37 -0.82 -3.18
N GLN A 107 -14.71 -0.54 -4.44
CA GLN A 107 -14.19 -1.28 -5.59
C GLN A 107 -12.87 -0.70 -6.11
N SER A 108 -12.54 0.53 -5.73
CA SER A 108 -11.37 1.28 -6.18
C SER A 108 -10.70 1.90 -4.96
N GLN A 109 -9.58 1.34 -4.54
CA GLN A 109 -8.96 1.68 -3.26
C GLN A 109 -7.51 2.11 -3.46
N TYR A 110 -7.10 3.16 -2.76
CA TYR A 110 -5.72 3.65 -2.72
C TYR A 110 -5.25 3.76 -1.28
N GLY A 111 -4.03 3.31 -0.99
CA GLY A 111 -3.48 3.40 0.35
C GLY A 111 -2.09 2.80 0.49
N ILE A 112 -1.90 2.05 1.57
CA ILE A 112 -0.62 1.48 1.97
C ILE A 112 -0.72 -0.03 2.13
N ALA A 113 0.42 -0.71 1.97
CA ALA A 113 0.52 -2.13 2.25
C ALA A 113 1.79 -2.48 3.01
N ILE A 114 1.75 -3.61 3.71
CA ILE A 114 2.96 -4.29 4.17
C ILE A 114 2.97 -5.67 3.52
N VAL A 115 4.06 -5.98 2.81
CA VAL A 115 4.34 -7.30 2.25
C VAL A 115 5.49 -7.94 3.01
N SER A 116 5.41 -9.23 3.30
CA SER A 116 6.32 -9.91 4.24
C SER A 116 6.59 -11.35 3.83
N ARG A 117 7.85 -11.77 3.97
CA ARG A 117 8.25 -13.20 3.93
C ARG A 117 7.87 -13.90 5.24
N LEU A 118 7.88 -13.14 6.34
CA LEU A 118 7.58 -13.60 7.69
C LEU A 118 6.07 -13.62 7.93
N ARG A 119 5.61 -14.53 8.79
CA ARG A 119 4.20 -14.66 9.14
C ARG A 119 3.70 -13.40 9.86
N ILE A 120 2.63 -12.80 9.35
CA ILE A 120 1.91 -11.72 10.03
C ILE A 120 0.94 -12.36 11.03
N LEU A 121 1.08 -12.00 12.31
CA LEU A 121 0.32 -12.55 13.44
C LEU A 121 -0.89 -11.68 13.80
N ASP A 122 -0.74 -10.35 13.73
CA ASP A 122 -1.79 -9.36 14.00
C ASP A 122 -1.53 -8.09 13.19
N SER A 123 -2.55 -7.25 13.03
CA SER A 123 -2.44 -5.93 12.40
C SER A 123 -3.34 -4.91 13.06
N ARG A 124 -2.87 -3.66 13.13
CA ARG A 124 -3.62 -2.50 13.63
C ARG A 124 -3.58 -1.39 12.59
N GLU A 125 -4.77 -0.92 12.23
CA GLU A 125 -4.94 0.25 11.38
C GLU A 125 -5.07 1.49 12.27
N LEU A 126 -4.41 2.56 11.87
CA LEU A 126 -4.38 3.83 12.57
C LEU A 126 -4.79 4.90 11.58
N HIS A 127 -5.97 5.47 11.78
CA HIS A 127 -6.55 6.47 10.90
C HIS A 127 -6.54 7.84 11.60
N PHE A 128 -6.12 8.88 10.88
CA PHE A 128 -6.40 10.24 11.31
C PHE A 128 -7.88 10.54 11.05
N SER A 129 -8.67 10.66 12.12
CA SER A 129 -10.10 10.95 12.01
C SER A 129 -10.34 12.40 11.61
N CYS A 130 -10.81 12.61 10.38
CA CYS A 130 -11.48 13.83 9.97
C CYS A 130 -12.78 13.42 9.25
N PRO A 131 -13.97 13.90 9.67
CA PRO A 131 -15.20 13.61 8.95
C PRO A 131 -15.09 14.11 7.51
N ALA A 132 -15.24 13.21 6.54
CA ALA A 132 -15.34 13.61 5.15
C ALA A 132 -16.69 14.31 4.90
N PRO A 133 -16.76 15.30 3.98
CA PRO A 133 -18.03 15.82 3.49
C PRO A 133 -18.88 14.68 2.88
N ASP A 134 -20.20 14.74 3.04
CA ASP A 134 -21.15 13.80 2.41
C ASP A 134 -21.47 14.19 0.95
N ASP A 135 -20.45 14.65 0.22
CA ASP A 135 -20.52 14.96 -1.21
C ASP A 135 -19.95 13.78 -2.01
N ASP A 136 -20.52 13.46 -3.17
CA ASP A 136 -20.04 12.36 -4.00
C ASP A 136 -18.69 12.65 -4.68
N LEU A 137 -18.36 13.93 -4.87
CA LEU A 137 -17.09 14.36 -5.44
C LEU A 137 -16.10 14.73 -4.35
N MET A 138 -14.84 14.40 -4.60
CA MET A 138 -13.71 14.77 -3.77
C MET A 138 -12.77 15.69 -4.55
N PHE A 139 -12.53 16.90 -4.04
CA PHE A 139 -11.63 17.87 -4.65
C PHE A 139 -10.27 17.82 -3.95
N MET A 140 -9.27 17.26 -4.63
CA MET A 140 -7.98 16.90 -3.99
C MET A 140 -7.17 18.11 -3.52
N ASP A 141 -7.48 19.31 -4.02
CA ASP A 141 -6.88 20.58 -3.63
C ASP A 141 -7.63 21.32 -2.51
N ARG A 142 -8.87 20.91 -2.20
CA ARG A 142 -9.73 21.58 -1.21
C ARG A 142 -9.94 20.74 0.05
N GLU A 143 -9.85 19.42 -0.09
CA GLU A 143 -10.07 18.49 1.00
C GLU A 143 -8.76 18.01 1.61
N GLN A 144 -8.74 17.92 2.94
CA GLN A 144 -7.64 17.32 3.66
C GLN A 144 -7.54 15.84 3.27
N GLN A 145 -6.39 15.48 2.71
CA GLN A 145 -6.13 14.13 2.28
C GLN A 145 -5.96 13.19 3.49
N PRO A 146 -6.62 12.02 3.47
CA PRO A 146 -6.55 11.08 4.58
C PRO A 146 -5.10 10.65 4.83
N ARG A 147 -4.77 10.45 6.11
CA ARG A 147 -3.47 9.92 6.55
C ARG A 147 -3.73 8.62 7.27
N THR A 148 -3.18 7.54 6.73
CA THR A 148 -3.33 6.20 7.30
C THR A 148 -1.96 5.69 7.74
N ALA A 149 -1.93 4.96 8.83
CA ALA A 149 -0.80 4.13 9.20
C ALA A 149 -1.28 2.72 9.54
N MET A 150 -0.41 1.74 9.39
CA MET A 150 -0.67 0.36 9.75
C MET A 150 0.52 -0.19 10.50
N ALA A 151 0.29 -0.88 11.61
CA ALA A 151 1.29 -1.68 12.30
C ALA A 151 0.96 -3.17 12.15
N VAL A 152 1.96 -4.00 11.87
CA VAL A 152 1.82 -5.47 11.87
C VAL A 152 2.73 -6.08 12.93
N LEU A 153 2.22 -7.09 13.62
CA LEU A 153 3.01 -7.98 14.46
C LEU A 153 3.47 -9.16 13.60
N VAL A 154 4.77 -9.41 13.54
CA VAL A 154 5.36 -10.50 12.76
C VAL A 154 6.16 -11.46 13.61
N GLU A 155 6.21 -12.71 13.18
CA GLU A 155 7.11 -13.72 13.71
C GLU A 155 8.50 -13.55 13.11
N ALA A 156 9.50 -13.22 13.93
CA ALA A 156 10.84 -12.85 13.49
C ALA A 156 11.90 -13.74 14.13
N PRO A 157 13.10 -13.90 13.54
CA PRO A 157 14.20 -14.58 14.21
C PRO A 157 14.49 -13.90 15.57
N ALA A 158 14.69 -14.68 16.63
CA ALA A 158 15.06 -14.12 17.93
C ALA A 158 16.30 -13.21 17.81
N ALA A 159 16.24 -12.06 18.48
CA ALA A 159 17.41 -11.18 18.59
C ALA A 159 18.52 -11.96 19.29
N ALA A 160 19.72 -11.97 18.71
CA ALA A 160 20.90 -12.52 19.37
C ALA A 160 21.31 -11.59 20.53
N GLY A 161 20.68 -11.76 21.69
CA GLY A 161 21.14 -11.19 22.95
C GLY A 161 22.33 -11.98 23.48
N GLY A 162 23.35 -11.28 23.99
CA GLY A 162 24.68 -11.84 24.31
C GLY A 162 24.70 -13.00 25.32
N GLN A 163 25.73 -13.83 25.16
CA GLN A 163 26.26 -14.85 26.09
C GLN A 163 25.22 -15.62 26.94
N ALA A 164 24.41 -16.44 26.28
CA ALA A 164 23.85 -17.65 26.87
C ALA A 164 23.93 -18.78 25.83
N PRO A 165 24.17 -20.04 26.23
CA PRO A 165 24.42 -21.12 25.29
C PRO A 165 23.19 -21.33 24.40
N ALA A 166 23.46 -21.51 23.10
CA ALA A 166 22.47 -21.70 22.05
C ALA A 166 21.58 -22.93 22.33
N ALA A 167 20.50 -22.73 23.08
CA ALA A 167 19.39 -23.66 23.17
C ALA A 167 18.31 -23.21 22.19
N ALA A 168 18.00 -24.08 21.22
CA ALA A 168 16.87 -24.08 20.28
C ALA A 168 16.39 -22.72 19.75
N GLY A 169 16.60 -22.47 18.45
CA GLY A 169 16.16 -21.27 17.73
C GLY A 169 14.66 -20.97 17.84
N GLY A 170 14.28 -20.27 18.91
CA GLY A 170 12.93 -19.75 19.11
C GLY A 170 12.64 -18.59 18.16
N LEU A 171 11.39 -18.49 17.73
CA LEU A 171 10.90 -17.34 16.98
C LEU A 171 10.55 -16.22 17.97
N GLY A 172 11.14 -15.05 17.77
CA GLY A 172 10.77 -13.81 18.44
C GLY A 172 9.60 -13.11 17.72
N LYS A 173 9.20 -11.95 18.23
CA LYS A 173 8.18 -11.10 17.62
C LYS A 173 8.75 -9.71 17.35
N ALA A 174 8.32 -9.09 16.25
CA ALA A 174 8.64 -7.71 15.93
C ALA A 174 7.38 -6.97 15.47
N VAL A 175 7.35 -5.66 15.68
CA VAL A 175 6.31 -4.78 15.13
C VAL A 175 6.92 -3.95 14.01
N VAL A 176 6.25 -3.91 12.86
CA VAL A 176 6.64 -3.07 11.72
C VAL A 176 5.47 -2.17 11.37
N SER A 177 5.74 -0.87 11.21
CA SER A 177 4.73 0.13 10.85
C SER A 177 5.00 0.72 9.47
N CYS A 178 3.92 0.91 8.71
CA CYS A 178 3.90 1.64 7.44
C CYS A 178 3.03 2.88 7.59
N PHE A 179 3.49 4.01 7.08
CA PHE A 179 2.80 5.30 7.13
C PHE A 179 2.52 5.75 5.70
N GLY A 180 1.27 6.15 5.44
CA GLY A 180 0.85 6.77 4.19
C GLY A 180 1.14 8.27 4.20
N SER A 181 1.45 8.79 3.02
CA SER A 181 1.65 10.22 2.75
C SER A 181 0.38 10.89 2.27
#